data_AF-A0A8H2VSR3-F1
#
_entry.id   AF-A0A8H2VSR3-F1
#
_cell.length_a   1.000
_cell.length_b   1.000
_cell.length_c   1.000
_cell.angle_alpha   90.00
_cell.angle_beta   90.00
_cell.angle_gamma   90.00
#
_symmetry.space_group_name_H-M   'P 1'
#
loop_
_entity.id
_entity.type
_entity.pdbx_description
1 polymer ?
#
loop_
_entity_poly.entity_id
_entity_poly.type
_entity_poly.pdbx_seq_one_letter_code
_entity_poly.pdbx_strand_id
1 'polypeptide(L)'
;MREVFAFAYCTIAIYPPKEASGSFEEGGALSRRGWISQERALSRRTIHVVGEQMYWECGSVVWDKSSDKGVRPRNALGSSLFPMLDGAEQPEDALSGFQSTFILYSGLELTVKKDRPVALASLEFRLDNHYNTKSVYGIVRRFLGETLF
;
A
#
# COMPACT_ATOMS: atom_id res chain seq x y z
N MET A 1 -17.50 14.29 6.15
CA MET A 1 -16.13 14.82 6.30
C MET A 1 -15.40 14.39 5.03
N ARG A 2 -14.94 15.31 4.17
CA ARG A 2 -14.12 14.93 3.01
C ARG A 2 -12.71 14.70 3.57
N GLU A 3 -12.34 13.44 3.79
CA GLU A 3 -10.96 13.12 4.11
C GLU A 3 -10.13 13.46 2.86
N VAL A 4 -9.27 14.47 2.99
CA VAL A 4 -8.38 14.90 1.92
C VAL A 4 -7.17 13.99 1.98
N PHE A 5 -7.21 12.90 1.23
CA PHE A 5 -6.01 12.08 1.00
C PHE A 5 -5.15 12.80 -0.03
N ALA A 6 -3.94 13.18 0.36
CA ALA A 6 -3.01 13.86 -0.52
C ALA A 6 -2.46 12.88 -1.57
N PHE A 7 -2.52 13.28 -2.84
CA PHE A 7 -1.88 12.57 -3.94
C PHE A 7 -0.70 13.42 -4.41
N ALA A 8 0.48 12.81 -4.51
CA ALA A 8 1.67 13.44 -5.08
C ALA A 8 1.99 12.81 -6.43
N TYR A 9 2.52 13.61 -7.37
CA TYR A 9 3.05 13.10 -8.63
C TYR A 9 4.35 12.30 -8.46
N CYS A 10 5.11 12.65 -7.42
CA CYS A 10 6.34 12.02 -6.98
C CYS A 10 6.51 12.26 -5.48
N THR A 11 6.82 11.21 -4.73
CA THR A 11 7.11 11.26 -3.30
C THR A 11 8.58 10.95 -3.06
N ILE A 12 9.25 11.73 -2.20
CA ILE A 12 10.59 11.40 -1.71
C ILE A 12 10.45 11.01 -0.24
N ALA A 13 10.69 9.74 0.06
CA ALA A 13 10.66 9.19 1.41
C ALA A 13 12.10 8.99 1.90
N ILE A 14 12.48 9.70 2.96
CA ILE A 14 13.83 9.64 3.53
C ILE A 14 13.76 8.92 4.88
N TYR A 15 14.60 7.90 5.04
CA TYR A 15 14.61 7.02 6.21
C TYR A 15 15.89 7.24 7.02
N PRO A 16 15.80 7.31 8.36
CA PRO A 16 16.97 7.47 9.21
C PRO A 16 17.93 6.27 9.06
N PRO A 17 19.25 6.49 9.16
CA PRO A 17 20.27 5.47 8.90
C PRO A 17 20.25 4.26 9.84
N LYS A 18 19.54 4.33 10.98
CA LYS A 18 19.34 3.15 11.86
C LYS A 18 18.35 2.12 11.28
N GLU A 19 17.52 2.52 10.32
CA GLU A 19 16.61 1.64 9.58
C GLU A 19 17.28 1.04 8.31
N ALA A 20 18.58 1.34 8.09
CA ALA A 20 19.27 1.19 6.81
C ALA A 20 19.64 -0.24 6.38
N SER A 21 19.31 -1.26 7.15
CA SER A 21 19.50 -2.66 6.72
C SER A 21 18.24 -3.27 6.09
N GLY A 22 17.18 -2.50 5.90
CA GLY A 22 15.91 -3.01 5.40
C GLY A 22 15.89 -3.12 3.87
N SER A 23 15.58 -4.31 3.35
CA SER A 23 15.26 -4.51 1.93
C SER A 23 13.77 -4.23 1.66
N PHE A 24 13.48 -3.79 0.43
CA PHE A 24 12.11 -3.70 -0.10
C PHE A 24 11.60 -5.02 -0.67
N GLU A 25 12.44 -6.07 -0.65
CA GLU A 25 12.04 -7.42 -0.98
C GLU A 25 10.95 -7.91 -0.03
N GLU A 26 10.19 -8.89 -0.51
CA GLU A 26 9.12 -9.52 0.25
C GLU A 26 9.66 -10.12 1.56
N GLY A 27 9.09 -9.71 2.70
CA GLY A 27 9.55 -10.12 4.02
C GLY A 27 10.71 -9.30 4.59
N GLY A 28 11.30 -8.40 3.81
CA GLY A 28 12.27 -7.39 4.25
C GLY A 28 11.68 -6.39 5.26
N ALA A 29 12.55 -5.73 6.02
CA ALA A 29 12.11 -4.85 7.12
C ALA A 29 11.27 -3.65 6.63
N LEU A 30 11.50 -3.16 5.40
CA LEU A 30 10.74 -2.05 4.84
C LEU A 30 9.39 -2.52 4.26
N SER A 31 9.33 -3.69 3.64
CA SER A 31 8.06 -4.21 3.08
C SER A 31 7.02 -4.57 4.14
N ARG A 32 7.43 -4.74 5.40
CA ARG A 32 6.53 -4.99 6.55
C ARG A 32 5.89 -3.74 7.14
N ARG A 33 6.33 -2.53 6.75
CA ARG A 33 5.86 -1.28 7.36
C ARG A 33 4.60 -0.81 6.66
N GLY A 34 3.50 -0.71 7.41
CA GLY A 34 2.20 -0.33 6.87
C GLY A 34 2.21 1.04 6.19
N TRP A 35 2.95 2.00 6.74
CA TRP A 35 3.04 3.34 6.15
C TRP A 35 3.81 3.36 4.82
N ILE A 36 4.76 2.44 4.61
CA ILE A 36 5.47 2.34 3.32
C ILE A 36 4.50 1.87 2.24
N SER A 37 3.68 0.86 2.52
CA SER A 37 2.60 0.44 1.62
C SER A 37 1.58 1.54 1.36
N GLN A 38 1.34 2.44 2.33
CA GLN A 38 0.47 3.60 2.11
C GLN A 38 1.09 4.62 1.16
N GLU A 39 2.36 4.98 1.35
CA GLU A 39 3.05 5.92 0.45
C GLU A 39 3.08 5.39 -0.99
N ARG A 40 3.32 4.09 -1.14
CA ARG A 40 3.28 3.39 -2.44
C ARG A 40 1.91 3.35 -3.05
N ALA A 41 0.89 3.11 -2.25
CA ALA A 41 -0.47 3.27 -2.73
C ALA A 41 -0.58 4.72 -3.19
N LEU A 42 -0.54 5.70 -2.31
CA LEU A 42 -0.89 7.09 -2.58
C LEU A 42 -0.10 7.78 -3.72
N SER A 43 1.15 7.39 -4.00
CA SER A 43 1.96 7.94 -5.10
C SER A 43 2.37 6.90 -6.14
N ARG A 44 2.22 7.25 -7.42
CA ARG A 44 2.68 6.41 -8.55
C ARG A 44 4.19 6.38 -8.74
N ARG A 45 4.91 7.32 -8.12
CA ARG A 45 6.37 7.44 -8.23
C ARG A 45 6.92 7.77 -6.86
N THR A 46 7.76 6.88 -6.34
CA THR A 46 8.34 7.07 -5.01
C THR A 46 9.83 6.80 -5.06
N ILE A 47 10.60 7.74 -4.51
CA ILE A 47 12.03 7.60 -4.30
C ILE A 47 12.24 7.36 -2.81
N HIS A 48 12.82 6.24 -2.46
CA HIS A 48 13.16 5.89 -1.09
C HIS A 48 14.66 6.07 -0.87
N VAL A 49 15.04 6.92 0.07
CA VAL A 49 16.43 7.17 0.46
C VAL A 49 16.68 6.53 1.83
N VAL A 50 17.42 5.42 1.85
CA VAL A 50 17.62 4.58 3.03
C VAL A 50 19.11 4.51 3.34
N GLY A 51 19.58 5.37 4.25
CA GLY A 51 21.02 5.50 4.52
C GLY A 51 21.79 5.91 3.27
N GLU A 52 22.70 5.04 2.79
CA GLU A 52 23.49 5.24 1.57
C GLU A 52 22.84 4.63 0.31
N GLN A 53 21.74 3.89 0.48
CA GLN A 53 21.00 3.25 -0.60
C GLN A 53 19.84 4.11 -1.08
N MET A 54 19.50 3.96 -2.36
CA MET A 54 18.39 4.66 -2.99
C MET A 54 17.60 3.65 -3.83
N TYR A 55 16.30 3.61 -3.58
CA TYR A 55 15.35 2.84 -4.36
C TYR A 55 14.40 3.79 -5.08
N TRP A 56 13.98 3.42 -6.29
CA TRP A 56 12.93 4.15 -6.98
C TRP A 56 11.87 3.20 -7.52
N GLU A 57 10.62 3.63 -7.39
CA GLU A 57 9.45 2.88 -7.78
C GLU A 57 8.69 3.67 -8.83
N CYS A 58 8.37 3.02 -9.94
CA CYS A 58 7.49 3.58 -10.95
C CYS A 58 6.72 2.44 -11.62
N GLY A 59 5.41 2.45 -11.46
CA GLY A 59 4.56 1.34 -11.89
C GLY A 59 4.78 0.10 -11.02
N SER A 60 4.95 -1.05 -11.67
CA SER A 60 5.10 -2.36 -11.01
C SER A 60 6.56 -2.81 -10.96
N VAL A 61 7.51 -1.88 -10.88
CA VAL A 61 8.93 -2.20 -10.78
C VAL A 61 9.59 -1.30 -9.73
N VAL A 62 10.28 -1.96 -8.80
CA VAL A 62 11.17 -1.36 -7.81
C VAL A 62 12.59 -1.52 -8.30
N TRP A 63 13.35 -0.44 -8.30
CA TRP A 63 14.74 -0.43 -8.71
C TRP A 63 15.63 0.00 -7.56
N ASP A 64 16.87 -0.45 -7.57
CA ASP A 64 17.91 -0.10 -6.62
C ASP A 64 19.09 0.49 -7.39
N LYS A 65 19.78 1.48 -6.83
CA LYS A 65 21.06 1.99 -7.31
C LYS A 65 22.08 0.88 -7.59
N SER A 66 22.06 -0.21 -6.81
CA SER A 66 23.08 -1.26 -6.86
C SER A 66 22.81 -2.37 -7.90
N SER A 67 21.62 -2.41 -8.53
CA SER A 67 21.19 -3.51 -9.41
C SER A 67 20.68 -2.99 -10.75
N ASP A 68 21.15 -3.58 -11.86
CA ASP A 68 20.63 -3.33 -13.21
C ASP A 68 19.28 -4.03 -13.48
N LYS A 69 18.78 -4.81 -12.52
CA LYS A 69 17.49 -5.52 -12.61
C LYS A 69 16.51 -4.98 -11.59
N GLY A 70 15.36 -4.51 -12.07
CA GLY A 70 14.22 -4.15 -11.24
C GLY A 70 13.46 -5.38 -10.73
N VAL A 71 12.93 -5.28 -9.52
CA VAL A 71 12.11 -6.30 -8.86
C VAL A 71 10.64 -5.95 -9.05
N ARG A 72 9.85 -6.92 -9.49
CA ARG A 72 8.39 -6.75 -9.58
C ARG A 72 7.72 -7.13 -8.25
N PRO A 73 6.77 -6.33 -7.77
CA PRO A 73 5.99 -6.68 -6.59
C PRO A 73 5.07 -7.86 -6.91
N ARG A 74 4.88 -8.76 -5.93
CA ARG A 74 3.98 -9.91 -6.07
C ARG A 74 2.53 -9.59 -5.73
N ASN A 75 2.27 -8.47 -5.06
CA ASN A 75 0.96 -8.08 -4.59
C ASN A 75 0.67 -6.58 -4.83
N ALA A 76 -0.60 -6.19 -4.83
CA ALA A 76 -1.04 -4.84 -5.18
C ALA A 76 -0.50 -3.79 -4.21
N LEU A 77 -0.38 -4.12 -2.92
CA LEU A 77 0.18 -3.23 -1.90
C LEU A 77 1.68 -2.95 -2.09
N GLY A 78 2.39 -3.82 -2.80
CA GLY A 78 3.78 -3.63 -3.18
C GLY A 78 3.94 -2.82 -4.47
N SER A 79 2.86 -2.60 -5.23
CA SER A 79 2.89 -1.88 -6.50
C SER A 79 2.50 -0.42 -6.33
N SER A 80 3.19 0.47 -7.06
CA SER A 80 2.78 1.88 -7.16
C SER A 80 1.58 2.08 -8.12
N LEU A 81 1.11 1.00 -8.77
CA LEU A 81 -0.14 0.97 -9.54
C LEU A 81 -1.37 0.57 -8.73
N PHE A 82 -1.25 0.41 -7.40
CA PHE A 82 -2.37 0.02 -6.54
C PHE A 82 -3.69 0.74 -6.89
N PRO A 83 -4.83 0.04 -6.97
CA PRO A 83 -5.04 -1.37 -6.64
C PRO A 83 -4.62 -2.37 -7.73
N MET A 84 -4.07 -1.92 -8.86
CA MET A 84 -3.66 -2.80 -9.95
C MET A 84 -2.24 -3.36 -9.76
N LEU A 85 -2.03 -4.61 -10.21
CA LEU A 85 -0.74 -5.32 -10.12
C LEU A 85 0.05 -5.31 -11.43
N ASP A 86 -0.62 -5.49 -12.57
CA ASP A 86 -0.11 -5.33 -13.95
C ASP A 86 -1.19 -5.89 -14.90
N GLY A 87 -2.15 -5.05 -15.31
CA GLY A 87 -3.26 -5.46 -16.19
C GLY A 87 -4.64 -5.06 -15.67
N ALA A 88 -5.65 -5.16 -16.54
CA ALA A 88 -7.04 -4.94 -16.15
C ALA A 88 -7.53 -6.14 -15.30
N GLU A 89 -7.94 -5.89 -14.06
CA GLU A 89 -8.60 -6.90 -13.23
C GLU A 89 -9.90 -7.37 -13.91
N GLN A 90 -10.15 -8.68 -13.91
CA GLN A 90 -11.49 -9.16 -14.22
C GLN A 90 -12.42 -8.88 -13.03
N PRO A 91 -13.73 -8.65 -13.24
CA PRO A 91 -14.67 -8.35 -12.16
C PRO A 91 -14.72 -9.41 -11.05
N GLU A 92 -14.46 -10.67 -11.39
CA GLU A 92 -14.34 -11.79 -10.45
C GLU A 92 -13.10 -11.71 -9.54
N ASP A 93 -12.03 -11.06 -10.01
CA ASP A 93 -10.81 -10.84 -9.23
C ASP A 93 -10.94 -9.67 -8.25
N ALA A 94 -11.89 -8.76 -8.46
CA ALA A 94 -12.07 -7.56 -7.64
C ALA A 94 -12.33 -7.87 -6.15
N LEU A 95 -13.16 -8.86 -5.86
CA LEU A 95 -13.45 -9.26 -4.46
C LEU A 95 -12.22 -9.91 -3.81
N SER A 96 -11.50 -10.74 -4.56
CA SER A 96 -10.27 -11.40 -4.10
C SER A 96 -9.14 -10.38 -3.88
N GLY A 97 -8.99 -9.41 -4.80
CA GLY A 97 -8.06 -8.28 -4.71
C GLY A 97 -8.35 -7.39 -3.51
N PHE A 98 -9.62 -7.07 -3.28
CA PHE A 98 -10.07 -6.37 -2.07
C PHE A 98 -9.68 -7.15 -0.81
N GLN A 99 -10.14 -8.40 -0.65
CA GLN A 99 -9.90 -9.19 0.56
C GLN A 99 -8.40 -9.39 0.83
N SER A 100 -7.63 -9.74 -0.20
CA SER A 100 -6.18 -9.93 -0.08
C SER A 100 -5.46 -8.65 0.35
N THR A 101 -5.89 -7.48 -0.16
CA THR A 101 -5.36 -6.18 0.26
C THR A 101 -5.58 -5.95 1.76
N PHE A 102 -6.78 -6.20 2.28
CA PHE A 102 -7.06 -6.01 3.72
C PHE A 102 -6.30 -7.00 4.59
N ILE A 103 -6.26 -8.28 4.21
CA ILE A 103 -5.53 -9.31 4.95
C ILE A 103 -4.06 -8.93 5.04
N LEU A 104 -3.43 -8.63 3.89
CA LEU A 104 -2.02 -8.26 3.84
C LEU A 104 -1.75 -6.99 4.65
N TYR A 105 -2.56 -5.94 4.46
CA TYR A 105 -2.35 -4.67 5.16
C TYR A 105 -2.54 -4.79 6.68
N SER A 106 -3.50 -5.59 7.14
CA SER A 106 -3.77 -5.81 8.55
C SER A 106 -2.58 -6.46 9.30
N GLY A 107 -1.78 -7.25 8.58
CA GLY A 107 -0.56 -7.88 9.06
C GLY A 107 0.66 -6.96 9.09
N LEU A 108 0.59 -5.76 8.49
CA LEU A 108 1.69 -4.81 8.47
C LEU A 108 1.86 -4.06 9.81
N GLU A 109 3.10 -3.67 10.07
CA GLU A 109 3.49 -2.94 11.27
C GLU A 109 3.27 -1.44 11.10
N LEU A 110 2.48 -0.85 12.00
CA LEU A 110 2.31 0.59 12.11
C LEU A 110 3.05 1.09 13.35
N THR A 111 3.78 2.20 13.20
CA THR A 111 4.45 2.87 14.33
C THR A 111 3.45 3.21 15.44
N VAL A 112 2.27 3.70 15.05
CA VAL A 112 1.16 4.01 15.97
C VAL A 112 -0.03 3.12 15.62
N LYS A 113 -0.30 2.11 16.47
CA LYS A 113 -1.40 1.15 16.23
C LYS A 113 -2.78 1.81 16.15
N LYS A 114 -2.98 2.93 16.84
CA LYS A 114 -4.26 3.68 16.86
C LYS A 114 -4.59 4.31 15.50
N ASP A 115 -3.60 4.51 14.64
CA ASP A 115 -3.79 5.16 13.34
C ASP A 115 -4.30 4.18 12.28
N ARG A 116 -4.37 2.89 12.60
CA ARG A 116 -4.81 1.84 11.68
C ARG A 116 -6.15 2.13 10.99
N PRO A 117 -7.21 2.62 11.68
CA PRO A 117 -8.47 2.92 11.01
C PRO A 117 -8.34 4.03 9.96
N VAL A 118 -7.59 5.10 10.28
CA VAL A 118 -7.32 6.20 9.34
C VAL A 118 -6.49 5.69 8.16
N ALA A 119 -5.54 4.81 8.46
CA ALA A 119 -4.69 4.21 7.46
C ALA A 119 -5.47 3.34 6.46
N LEU A 120 -6.36 2.50 6.97
CA LEU A 120 -7.28 1.70 6.16
C LEU A 120 -8.27 2.57 5.37
N ALA A 121 -8.78 3.66 5.95
CA ALA A 121 -9.69 4.57 5.27
C ALA A 121 -9.09 5.16 3.97
N SER A 122 -7.77 5.40 3.96
CA SER A 122 -7.06 5.85 2.76
C SER A 122 -7.01 4.80 1.65
N LEU A 123 -6.84 3.53 2.00
CA LEU A 123 -6.85 2.40 1.06
C LEU A 123 -8.27 2.13 0.56
N GLU A 124 -9.26 2.20 1.45
CA GLU A 124 -10.66 2.11 1.10
C GLU A 124 -11.05 3.19 0.10
N PHE A 125 -10.68 4.44 0.35
CA PHE A 125 -10.94 5.54 -0.58
C PHE A 125 -10.36 5.30 -1.98
N ARG A 126 -9.18 4.68 -2.06
CA ARG A 126 -8.55 4.30 -3.33
C ARG A 126 -9.32 3.21 -4.06
N LEU A 127 -9.71 2.17 -3.32
CA LEU A 127 -10.51 1.05 -3.85
C LEU A 127 -11.90 1.53 -4.28
N ASP A 128 -12.48 2.46 -3.53
CA ASP A 128 -13.77 3.07 -3.80
C ASP A 128 -13.80 3.79 -5.15
N ASN A 129 -12.79 4.63 -5.38
CA ASN A 129 -12.60 5.31 -6.66
C ASN A 129 -12.28 4.36 -7.80
N HIS A 130 -11.56 3.26 -7.54
CA HIS A 130 -11.19 2.29 -8.57
C HIS A 130 -12.38 1.46 -9.04
N TYR A 131 -13.15 0.89 -8.09
CA TYR A 131 -14.34 0.08 -8.39
C TYR A 131 -15.59 0.93 -8.65
N ASN A 132 -15.49 2.26 -8.57
CA ASN A 132 -16.59 3.20 -8.75
C ASN A 132 -17.81 2.86 -7.85
N THR A 133 -17.54 2.61 -6.57
CA THR A 133 -18.54 2.22 -5.57
C THR A 133 -18.64 3.27 -4.46
N LYS A 134 -19.26 2.92 -3.32
CA LYS A 134 -19.13 3.66 -2.06
C LYS A 134 -18.69 2.71 -0.95
N SER A 135 -17.51 2.95 -0.38
CA SER A 135 -17.09 2.27 0.85
C SER A 135 -17.99 2.71 2.01
N VAL A 136 -18.42 1.75 2.83
CA VAL A 136 -19.15 2.04 4.07
C VAL A 136 -18.30 1.63 5.25
N TYR A 137 -17.75 2.62 5.94
CA TYR A 137 -16.87 2.45 7.08
C TYR A 137 -17.57 1.75 8.25
N GLY A 138 -16.89 0.76 8.85
CA GLY A 138 -17.19 0.28 10.20
C GLY A 138 -18.65 -0.10 10.46
N ILE A 139 -19.31 -0.76 9.51
CA ILE A 139 -20.68 -1.26 9.73
C ILE A 139 -20.66 -2.15 10.97
N VAL A 140 -21.57 -1.93 11.95
CA VAL A 140 -22.98 -2.43 12.00
C VAL A 140 -24.09 -1.61 12.64
N ARG A 141 -25.31 -2.03 12.27
CA ARG A 141 -26.57 -1.63 12.87
C ARG A 141 -27.24 -2.41 14.03
N ARG A 142 -27.08 -3.72 14.27
CA ARG A 142 -27.52 -4.36 15.55
C ARG A 142 -26.97 -5.77 15.70
N PHE A 143 -26.82 -6.48 14.59
CA PHE A 143 -26.14 -7.76 14.40
C PHE A 143 -25.92 -7.87 12.89
N LEU A 144 -24.87 -7.37 12.26
CA LEU A 144 -23.44 -7.64 12.39
C LEU A 144 -23.09 -9.09 12.51
N GLY A 145 -24.07 -10.02 12.58
CA GLY A 145 -23.95 -11.30 13.28
C GLY A 145 -22.57 -11.92 13.15
N GLU A 146 -22.07 -11.94 11.91
CA GLU A 146 -20.64 -11.97 11.59
C GLU A 146 -20.18 -10.78 10.70
N THR A 147 -20.96 -10.39 9.67
CA THR A 147 -20.89 -9.24 8.69
C THR A 147 -19.58 -8.65 8.17
N LEU A 148 -18.42 -9.10 8.59
CA LEU A 148 -17.23 -9.04 7.75
C LEU A 148 -16.55 -10.43 7.68
N PHE A 149 -17.30 -11.49 8.05
CA PHE A 149 -16.87 -12.80 8.58
C PHE A 149 -16.60 -12.82 10.08
#